data_AF-A0A7S4AMX8-F1
#
_entry.id   AF-A0A7S4AMX8-F1
#
_cell.length_a   1.000
_cell.length_b   1.000
_cell.length_c   1.000
_cell.angle_alpha   90.00
_cell.angle_beta   90.00
_cell.angle_gamma   90.00
#
_symmetry.space_group_name_H-M   'P 1'
#
loop_
_entity.id
_entity.type
_entity.pdbx_description
1 polymer ?
#
loop_
_entity_poly.entity_id
_entity_poly.type
_entity_poly.pdbx_seq_one_letter_code
_entity_poly.pdbx_strand_id
1 'polypeptide(L)'
;NNNGNNNNNGNFNYRDHMFGFLKISALLSPKAHRMWGMSTSGEDRGAIRWSLDLPKTALWHSMVHGTTNAPKNAHGIHGDTHSREILVLSASVGRIDWMCIDGTSGAVNANDSIAIAIPIATTNSGADTGADTGAGAGAAAIRQVLPVYGASTGGCRQAALLLGEDLSLTAVPADAQTDALIRKQLHKTPNGLYTHAIDRVANKVESFRVAVDPQQQQQQQQQQG
;
A
#
# COMPACT_ATOMS: atom_id res chain seq x y z
N ASN A 1 39.63 0.08 -48.42
CA ASN A 1 39.12 0.58 -47.13
C ASN A 1 37.61 0.38 -47.05
N ASN A 2 37.20 -0.80 -46.56
CA ASN A 2 35.80 -1.06 -46.22
C ASN A 2 35.52 -0.42 -44.85
N ASN A 3 34.70 0.62 -44.85
CA ASN A 3 34.27 1.30 -43.64
C ASN A 3 33.11 0.49 -43.04
N GLY A 4 33.45 -0.52 -42.23
CA GLY A 4 32.51 -1.33 -41.47
C GLY A 4 31.90 -0.51 -40.35
N ASN A 5 30.76 0.11 -40.63
CA ASN A 5 29.94 0.80 -39.64
C ASN A 5 29.24 -0.25 -38.74
N ASN A 6 29.94 -0.73 -37.71
CA ASN A 6 29.37 -1.57 -36.66
C ASN A 6 28.50 -0.71 -35.74
N ASN A 7 27.30 -0.36 -36.20
CA ASN A 7 26.21 0.12 -35.35
C ASN A 7 25.59 -1.07 -34.60
N ASN A 8 26.34 -1.64 -33.65
CA ASN A 8 25.84 -2.61 -32.68
C ASN A 8 25.50 -1.96 -31.32
N ASN A 9 25.28 -0.64 -31.29
CA ASN A 9 24.77 0.06 -30.12
C ASN A 9 23.28 0.34 -30.30
N GLY A 10 22.43 -0.41 -29.59
CA GLY A 10 21.05 0.01 -29.35
C GLY A 10 19.95 -1.03 -29.49
N ASN A 11 20.23 -2.33 -29.57
CA ASN A 11 19.19 -3.36 -29.67
C ASN A 11 18.70 -3.89 -28.30
N PHE A 12 18.74 -3.04 -27.27
CA PHE A 12 17.95 -3.22 -26.05
C PHE A 12 16.61 -2.51 -26.23
N ASN A 13 15.44 -3.15 -26.23
CA ASN A 13 15.00 -4.34 -26.95
C ASN A 13 13.48 -4.08 -27.04
N TYR A 14 12.95 -3.63 -28.18
CA TYR A 14 11.50 -3.36 -28.33
C TYR A 14 10.65 -4.54 -27.83
N ARG A 15 11.18 -5.75 -27.97
CA ARG A 15 10.62 -7.01 -27.45
C ARG A 15 10.52 -7.02 -25.91
N ASP A 16 11.54 -6.57 -25.18
CA ASP A 16 11.53 -6.58 -23.71
C ASP A 16 10.51 -5.59 -23.14
N HIS A 17 10.30 -4.46 -23.82
CA HIS A 17 9.18 -3.56 -23.53
C HIS A 17 7.83 -4.23 -23.84
N MET A 18 7.66 -4.80 -25.03
CA MET A 18 6.42 -5.44 -25.49
C MET A 18 5.97 -6.64 -24.64
N PHE A 19 6.92 -7.43 -24.13
CA PHE A 19 6.64 -8.59 -23.28
C PHE A 19 6.68 -8.25 -21.78
N GLY A 20 6.92 -6.99 -21.42
CA GLY A 20 6.96 -6.54 -20.03
C GLY A 20 8.10 -7.11 -19.22
N PHE A 21 9.22 -7.47 -19.85
CA PHE A 21 10.43 -7.94 -19.15
C PHE A 21 11.20 -6.79 -18.49
N LEU A 22 10.99 -5.55 -18.94
CA LEU A 22 11.49 -4.35 -18.30
C LEU A 22 10.60 -3.99 -17.10
N LYS A 23 11.09 -4.31 -15.90
CA LYS A 23 10.40 -4.02 -14.64
C LYS A 23 11.34 -3.30 -13.67
N ILE A 24 10.72 -2.58 -12.73
CA ILE A 24 11.37 -2.10 -11.52
C ILE A 24 10.82 -2.92 -10.37
N SER A 25 11.70 -3.48 -9.55
CA SER A 25 11.32 -4.13 -8.30
C SER A 25 11.39 -3.09 -7.18
N ALA A 26 10.26 -2.82 -6.54
CA ALA A 26 10.21 -2.01 -5.33
C ALA A 26 10.42 -2.92 -4.11
N LEU A 27 11.44 -2.62 -3.31
CA LEU A 27 11.83 -3.36 -2.13
C LEU A 27 11.63 -2.49 -0.90
N LEU A 28 10.94 -3.00 0.13
CA LEU A 28 10.74 -2.34 1.41
C LEU A 28 11.54 -3.07 2.49
N SER A 29 12.41 -2.34 3.21
CA SER A 29 13.07 -2.86 4.41
C SER A 29 12.54 -2.15 5.65
N PRO A 30 11.73 -2.85 6.48
CA PRO A 30 11.30 -2.32 7.76
C PRO A 30 12.48 -1.98 8.68
N LYS A 31 13.51 -2.83 8.70
CA LYS A 31 14.71 -2.65 9.54
C LYS A 31 15.51 -1.40 9.16
N ALA A 32 15.59 -1.10 7.86
CA ALA A 32 16.34 0.06 7.38
C ALA A 32 15.50 1.33 7.31
N HIS A 33 14.18 1.24 7.55
CA HIS A 33 13.22 2.31 7.31
C HIS A 33 13.41 2.95 5.93
N ARG A 34 13.51 2.11 4.89
CA ARG A 34 13.85 2.56 3.53
C ARG A 34 13.23 1.67 2.48
N MET A 35 12.91 2.28 1.34
CA MET A 35 12.56 1.61 0.10
C MET A 35 13.60 1.83 -1.00
N TRP A 36 13.70 0.88 -1.91
CA TRP A 36 14.53 0.98 -3.11
C TRP A 36 13.75 0.52 -4.34
N GLY A 37 13.96 1.19 -5.46
CA GLY A 37 13.60 0.69 -6.78
C GLY A 37 14.83 0.10 -7.44
N MET A 38 14.77 -1.16 -7.81
CA MET A 38 15.87 -1.88 -8.45
C MET A 38 15.51 -2.27 -9.88
N SER A 39 16.41 -2.03 -10.82
CA SER A 39 16.22 -2.46 -12.21
C SER A 39 16.33 -3.99 -12.30
N THR A 40 15.40 -4.66 -12.96
CA THR A 40 15.39 -6.14 -13.02
C THR A 40 15.99 -6.71 -14.31
N SER A 41 16.47 -5.84 -15.20
CA SER A 41 16.76 -6.17 -16.61
C SER A 41 17.70 -5.14 -17.22
N GLY A 42 18.31 -5.46 -18.35
CA GLY A 42 19.25 -4.57 -19.02
C GLY A 42 20.66 -4.62 -18.42
N GLU A 43 21.53 -3.74 -18.90
CA GLU A 43 22.90 -3.58 -18.40
C GLU A 43 22.93 -3.12 -16.92
N ASP A 44 21.90 -2.37 -16.51
CA ASP A 44 21.73 -1.90 -15.12
C ASP A 44 21.02 -2.91 -14.21
N ARG A 45 20.87 -4.18 -14.62
CA ARG A 45 20.17 -5.19 -13.80
C ARG A 45 20.81 -5.30 -12.42
N GLY A 46 19.99 -5.19 -11.38
CA GLY A 46 20.41 -5.21 -9.98
C GLY A 46 20.83 -3.84 -9.44
N ALA A 47 20.95 -2.81 -10.28
CA ALA A 47 21.27 -1.46 -9.84
C ALA A 47 20.06 -0.82 -9.14
N ILE A 48 20.34 -0.10 -8.05
CA ILE A 48 19.37 0.78 -7.39
C ILE A 48 19.17 2.01 -8.28
N ARG A 49 17.94 2.21 -8.74
CA ARG A 49 17.51 3.35 -9.56
C ARG A 49 17.09 4.54 -8.70
N TRP A 50 16.40 4.25 -7.59
CA TRP A 50 15.94 5.24 -6.63
C TRP A 50 15.88 4.64 -5.23
N SER A 51 15.94 5.51 -4.23
CA SER A 51 15.78 5.15 -2.82
C SER A 51 14.91 6.18 -2.11
N LEU A 52 14.09 5.74 -1.17
CA LEU A 52 13.20 6.59 -0.40
C LEU A 52 13.35 6.27 1.09
N ASP A 53 13.78 7.26 1.87
CA ASP A 53 13.80 7.15 3.33
C ASP A 53 12.38 7.24 3.90
N LEU A 54 12.08 6.35 4.84
CA LEU A 54 10.83 6.30 5.57
C LEU A 54 11.03 6.80 7.02
N PRO A 55 9.96 7.21 7.72
CA PRO A 55 10.07 7.63 9.11
C PRO A 55 10.67 6.55 10.00
N LYS A 56 11.84 6.84 10.59
CA LYS A 56 12.56 5.91 11.48
C LYS A 56 11.82 5.60 12.79
N THR A 57 10.87 6.47 13.15
CA THR A 57 10.03 6.31 14.34
C THR A 57 8.78 5.47 14.07
N ALA A 58 8.55 5.05 12.82
CA ALA A 58 7.43 4.19 12.49
C ALA A 58 7.63 2.80 13.11
N LEU A 59 6.57 2.27 13.70
CA LEU A 59 6.48 0.93 14.25
C LEU A 59 6.47 -0.14 13.15
N TRP A 60 5.84 0.17 12.02
CA TRP A 60 5.83 -0.69 10.84
C TRP A 60 5.66 0.12 9.55
N HIS A 61 6.02 -0.52 8.43
CA HIS A 61 5.80 0.00 7.09
C HIS A 61 5.06 -1.03 6.24
N SER A 62 4.22 -0.57 5.32
CA SER A 62 3.54 -1.41 4.34
C SER A 62 3.56 -0.77 2.96
N MET A 63 3.51 -1.60 1.94
CA MET A 63 3.47 -1.19 0.54
C MET A 63 2.19 -1.75 -0.09
N VAL A 64 1.42 -0.88 -0.71
CA VAL A 64 0.16 -1.20 -1.37
C VAL A 64 0.29 -0.86 -2.85
N HIS A 65 0.17 -1.89 -3.69
CA HIS A 65 0.23 -1.77 -5.13
C HIS A 65 -0.68 -2.81 -5.78
N GLY A 66 -1.47 -2.39 -6.77
CA GLY A 66 -2.31 -3.27 -7.56
C GLY A 66 -3.49 -3.78 -6.74
N THR A 67 -4.67 -3.26 -7.00
CA THR A 67 -5.87 -3.65 -6.26
C THR A 67 -6.60 -4.72 -7.06
N THR A 68 -7.04 -5.78 -6.39
CA THR A 68 -7.76 -6.90 -7.03
C THR A 68 -9.09 -6.46 -7.63
N ASN A 69 -9.63 -5.33 -7.19
CA ASN A 69 -10.89 -4.76 -7.65
C ASN A 69 -10.76 -3.60 -8.65
N ALA A 70 -9.53 -3.23 -9.06
CA ALA A 70 -9.36 -2.20 -10.08
C ALA A 70 -9.91 -2.71 -11.44
N PRO A 71 -10.72 -1.92 -12.17
CA PRO A 71 -11.29 -2.30 -13.46
C PRO A 71 -10.27 -2.70 -14.54
N LYS A 72 -8.98 -2.41 -14.32
CA LYS A 72 -7.87 -2.65 -15.26
C LYS A 72 -6.68 -3.39 -14.63
N ASN A 73 -6.90 -4.13 -13.54
CA ASN A 73 -5.88 -4.96 -12.87
C ASN A 73 -5.13 -5.96 -13.80
N ALA A 74 -5.68 -6.26 -14.98
CA ALA A 74 -5.10 -7.17 -15.97
C ALA A 74 -4.07 -6.57 -16.93
N HIS A 75 -3.93 -5.24 -17.00
CA HIS A 75 -2.97 -4.60 -17.90
C HIS A 75 -1.74 -4.16 -17.10
N GLY A 76 -0.60 -4.81 -17.34
CA GLY A 76 0.70 -4.41 -16.77
C GLY A 76 1.13 -2.99 -17.15
N ILE A 77 2.43 -2.71 -17.20
CA ILE A 77 3.05 -1.36 -17.38
C ILE A 77 2.54 -0.57 -18.63
N HIS A 78 1.79 -1.20 -19.53
CA HIS A 78 1.12 -0.56 -20.68
C HIS A 78 -0.28 0.01 -20.37
N GLY A 79 -0.83 -0.25 -19.18
CA GLY A 79 -2.10 0.31 -18.72
C GLY A 79 -1.93 1.73 -18.18
N ASP A 80 -1.77 2.70 -19.07
CA ASP A 80 -1.73 4.14 -18.77
C ASP A 80 -0.70 4.54 -17.66
N THR A 81 -0.60 5.82 -17.31
CA THR A 81 0.24 6.30 -16.18
C THR A 81 -0.18 5.70 -14.81
N HIS A 82 -1.29 4.98 -14.78
CA HIS A 82 -2.01 4.52 -13.59
C HIS A 82 -1.46 3.21 -13.00
N SER A 83 -0.69 2.45 -13.79
CA SER A 83 -0.09 1.16 -13.40
C SER A 83 1.18 1.28 -12.57
N ARG A 84 1.66 2.51 -12.30
CA ARG A 84 2.98 2.76 -11.71
C ARG A 84 2.92 3.23 -10.26
N GLU A 85 1.74 3.54 -9.74
CA GLU A 85 1.61 4.09 -8.40
C GLU A 85 1.78 3.02 -7.32
N ILE A 86 2.46 3.39 -6.25
CA ILE A 86 2.60 2.61 -5.03
C ILE A 86 2.20 3.50 -3.86
N LEU A 87 1.26 3.04 -3.03
CA LEU A 87 0.95 3.66 -1.75
C LEU A 87 1.84 3.05 -0.68
N VAL A 88 2.63 3.88 -0.03
CA VAL A 88 3.50 3.51 1.08
C VAL A 88 2.88 4.01 2.36
N LEU A 89 2.77 3.13 3.36
CA LEU A 89 2.21 3.43 4.67
C LEU A 89 3.30 3.27 5.73
N SER A 90 3.39 4.22 6.66
CA SER A 90 4.30 4.19 7.80
C SER A 90 3.53 4.52 9.06
N ALA A 91 3.36 3.54 9.94
CA ALA A 91 2.55 3.71 11.15
C ALA A 91 3.41 4.15 12.33
N SER A 92 3.04 5.24 12.96
CA SER A 92 3.63 5.71 14.22
C SER A 92 2.54 5.72 15.31
N VAL A 93 2.91 6.04 16.55
CA VAL A 93 1.93 6.19 17.62
C VAL A 93 0.92 7.29 17.26
N GLY A 94 -0.36 6.93 17.19
CA GLY A 94 -1.48 7.83 16.93
C GLY A 94 -1.64 8.30 15.47
N ARG A 95 -0.82 7.85 14.52
CA ARG A 95 -0.92 8.31 13.13
C ARG A 95 -0.38 7.31 12.10
N ILE A 96 -0.89 7.44 10.87
CA ILE A 96 -0.33 6.80 9.67
C ILE A 96 0.17 7.91 8.75
N ASP A 97 1.48 7.93 8.51
CA ASP A 97 2.09 8.74 7.47
C ASP A 97 2.00 7.95 6.16
N TRP A 98 1.46 8.54 5.09
CA TRP A 98 1.34 7.87 3.81
C TRP A 98 1.95 8.67 2.67
N MET A 99 2.45 7.97 1.66
CA MET A 99 3.04 8.56 0.46
C MET A 99 2.60 7.77 -0.76
N CYS A 100 2.17 8.48 -1.79
CA CYS A 100 1.98 7.91 -3.12
C CYS A 100 3.20 8.20 -3.97
N ILE A 101 3.83 7.15 -4.50
CA ILE A 101 5.03 7.29 -5.32
C ILE A 101 4.81 6.69 -6.70
N ASP A 102 5.53 7.21 -7.69
CA ASP A 102 5.76 6.51 -8.95
C ASP A 102 6.82 5.42 -8.72
N GLY A 103 6.43 4.16 -8.76
CA GLY A 103 7.31 3.00 -8.58
C GLY A 103 8.41 2.86 -9.65
N THR A 104 8.35 3.63 -10.74
CA THR A 104 9.40 3.66 -11.77
C THR A 104 10.51 4.62 -11.40
N SER A 105 10.18 5.82 -10.93
CA SER A 105 11.13 6.92 -10.68
C SER A 105 11.44 7.15 -9.20
N GLY A 106 10.58 6.65 -8.30
CA GLY A 106 10.62 6.95 -6.87
C GLY A 106 10.08 8.35 -6.53
N ALA A 107 9.58 9.11 -7.50
CA ALA A 107 9.03 10.43 -7.27
C ALA A 107 7.77 10.36 -6.40
N VAL A 108 7.68 11.25 -5.41
CA VAL A 108 6.51 11.37 -4.54
C VAL A 108 5.48 12.26 -5.24
N ASN A 109 4.32 11.69 -5.55
CA ASN A 109 3.21 12.40 -6.20
C ASN A 109 2.31 13.10 -5.19
N ALA A 110 2.08 12.46 -4.04
CA ALA A 110 1.29 12.98 -2.94
C ALA A 110 1.76 12.35 -1.63
N ASN A 111 1.55 13.05 -0.52
CA ASN A 111 1.75 12.52 0.81
C ASN A 111 0.85 13.27 1.80
N ASP A 112 0.52 12.62 2.90
CA ASP A 112 -0.17 13.24 4.03
C ASP A 112 -0.05 12.31 5.26
N SER A 113 -0.67 12.72 6.36
CA SER A 113 -0.80 11.92 7.57
C SER A 113 -2.27 11.86 8.00
N ILE A 114 -2.70 10.71 8.48
CA ILE A 114 -4.00 10.56 9.11
C ILE A 114 -3.83 10.21 10.59
N ALA A 115 -4.62 10.85 11.45
CA ALA A 115 -4.71 10.46 12.84
C ALA A 115 -5.45 9.12 12.93
N ILE A 116 -4.93 8.21 13.73
CA ILE A 116 -5.62 6.96 14.07
C ILE A 116 -5.68 6.83 15.57
N ALA A 117 -6.85 6.40 16.08
CA ALA A 117 -7.00 6.11 17.49
C ALA A 117 -6.18 4.88 17.81
N ILE A 118 -4.99 5.10 18.39
CA ILE A 118 -4.15 4.01 18.85
C ILE A 118 -4.26 3.92 20.38
N PRO A 119 -5.05 3.01 21.00
CA PRO A 119 -4.78 2.56 22.36
C PRO A 119 -3.29 2.22 22.54
N ILE A 120 -2.59 3.12 23.22
CA ILE A 120 -1.24 2.89 23.70
C ILE A 120 -1.40 1.95 24.88
N ALA A 121 -1.16 0.65 24.69
CA ALA A 121 -0.93 -0.23 25.82
C ALA A 121 0.41 0.20 26.46
N THR A 122 0.32 1.05 27.47
CA THR A 122 1.46 1.41 28.32
C THR A 122 1.80 0.20 29.18
N THR A 123 2.63 -0.69 28.66
CA THR A 123 3.28 -1.70 29.49
C THR A 123 4.42 -1.03 30.24
N ASN A 124 4.15 -0.65 31.49
CA ASN A 124 5.20 -0.37 32.47
C ASN A 124 5.94 -1.68 32.75
N SER A 125 7.02 -1.99 32.04
CA SER A 125 7.96 -3.04 32.42
C SER A 125 9.28 -2.44 32.88
N GLY A 126 9.35 -2.18 34.18
CA GLY A 126 10.63 -2.23 34.88
C GLY A 126 11.17 -3.66 34.86
N ALA A 127 12.50 -3.77 34.95
CA ALA A 127 13.31 -4.97 35.06
C ALA A 127 13.60 -5.74 33.75
N ASP A 128 14.76 -5.41 33.21
CA ASP A 128 15.76 -6.32 32.65
C ASP A 128 15.66 -7.78 33.16
N THR A 129 15.26 -8.70 32.26
CA THR A 129 15.85 -10.04 32.14
C THR A 129 15.71 -10.50 30.70
N GLY A 130 16.82 -10.70 30.01
CA GLY A 130 16.86 -11.15 28.63
C GLY A 130 16.05 -12.44 28.39
N ALA A 131 15.03 -12.32 27.54
CA ALA A 131 14.43 -13.41 26.79
C ALA A 131 13.73 -12.81 25.56
N ASP A 132 14.11 -13.31 24.39
CA ASP A 132 13.37 -13.13 23.14
C ASP A 132 11.99 -13.80 23.28
N THR A 133 10.97 -13.01 23.62
CA THR A 133 9.57 -13.42 23.55
C THR A 133 8.71 -12.26 23.04
N GLY A 134 8.33 -12.37 21.77
CA GLY A 134 6.98 -12.12 21.26
C GLY A 134 6.21 -10.86 21.72
N ALA A 135 5.85 -10.04 20.73
CA ALA A 135 4.68 -9.14 20.76
C ALA A 135 4.67 -8.12 21.92
N GLY A 136 5.41 -7.02 21.73
CA GLY A 136 5.21 -5.79 22.49
C GLY A 136 3.82 -5.20 22.19
N ALA A 137 2.85 -5.49 23.06
CA ALA A 137 1.57 -4.82 23.16
C ALA A 137 1.79 -3.33 23.48
N GLY A 138 1.40 -2.44 22.55
CA GLY A 138 1.64 -1.01 22.69
C GLY A 138 1.15 -0.10 21.57
N ALA A 139 0.71 -0.66 20.44
CA ALA A 139 -0.04 0.08 19.44
C ALA A 139 -1.42 -0.57 19.35
N ALA A 140 -2.51 0.19 19.26
CA ALA A 140 -3.67 -0.29 18.54
C ALA A 140 -3.21 -0.68 17.16
N ALA A 141 -3.07 -1.98 17.08
CA ALA A 141 -2.48 -2.62 15.95
C ALA A 141 -3.48 -2.42 14.83
N ILE A 142 -3.02 -1.81 13.75
CA ILE A 142 -3.67 -2.09 12.48
C ILE A 142 -3.51 -3.60 12.31
N ARG A 143 -4.62 -4.29 12.43
CA ARG A 143 -4.71 -5.75 12.33
C ARG A 143 -4.43 -6.19 10.91
N GLN A 144 -4.88 -5.39 9.94
CA GLN A 144 -4.70 -5.68 8.53
C GLN A 144 -4.76 -4.43 7.66
N VAL A 145 -3.98 -4.45 6.57
CA VAL A 145 -4.04 -3.48 5.48
C VAL A 145 -4.72 -4.16 4.29
N LEU A 146 -5.87 -3.65 3.88
CA LEU A 146 -6.67 -4.20 2.78
C LEU A 146 -6.50 -3.31 1.54
N PRO A 147 -5.86 -3.79 0.47
CA PRO A 147 -5.69 -2.99 -0.74
C PRO A 147 -7.04 -2.74 -1.43
N VAL A 148 -7.34 -1.48 -1.74
CA VAL A 148 -8.56 -1.04 -2.44
C VAL A 148 -8.23 0.06 -3.45
N TYR A 149 -9.10 0.28 -4.43
CA TYR A 149 -8.88 1.30 -5.45
C TYR A 149 -9.47 2.66 -5.02
N GLY A 150 -8.62 3.68 -4.97
CA GLY A 150 -8.96 5.05 -4.56
C GLY A 150 -9.19 6.02 -5.73
N ALA A 151 -9.57 7.25 -5.40
CA ALA A 151 -9.80 8.30 -6.38
C ALA A 151 -8.49 9.02 -6.73
N SER A 152 -8.35 9.52 -7.96
CA SER A 152 -7.12 10.22 -8.37
C SER A 152 -6.96 11.64 -7.81
N THR A 153 -8.02 12.20 -7.21
CA THR A 153 -8.05 13.59 -6.75
C THR A 153 -7.19 13.85 -5.52
N GLY A 154 -6.93 12.84 -4.70
CA GLY A 154 -5.96 12.92 -3.59
C GLY A 154 -4.51 12.72 -4.02
N GLY A 155 -4.24 12.66 -5.33
CA GLY A 155 -2.90 12.39 -5.89
C GLY A 155 -2.44 10.94 -5.74
N CYS A 156 -3.31 10.03 -5.29
CA CYS A 156 -3.04 8.60 -5.24
C CYS A 156 -4.27 7.75 -5.58
N ARG A 157 -4.20 6.92 -6.62
CA ARG A 157 -5.27 5.96 -6.93
C ARG A 157 -5.09 4.62 -6.23
N GLN A 158 -3.90 4.37 -5.68
CA GLN A 158 -3.72 3.29 -4.72
C GLN A 158 -4.34 3.73 -3.39
N ALA A 159 -5.20 2.90 -2.83
CA ALA A 159 -5.79 3.14 -1.53
C ALA A 159 -5.74 1.88 -0.67
N ALA A 160 -5.96 2.05 0.63
CA ALA A 160 -6.07 0.96 1.58
C ALA A 160 -7.22 1.21 2.55
N LEU A 161 -7.85 0.14 3.00
CA LEU A 161 -8.62 0.13 4.23
C LEU A 161 -7.75 -0.46 5.34
N LEU A 162 -7.59 0.27 6.43
CA LEU A 162 -6.92 -0.20 7.63
C LEU A 162 -7.97 -0.76 8.58
N LEU A 163 -7.87 -2.06 8.89
CA LEU A 163 -8.67 -2.70 9.92
C LEU A 163 -7.97 -2.55 11.26
N GLY A 164 -8.56 -1.80 12.20
CA GLY A 164 -8.08 -1.72 13.58
C GLY A 164 -8.43 -2.97 14.39
N GLU A 165 -7.76 -3.16 15.54
CA GLU A 165 -8.14 -4.20 16.51
C GLU A 165 -9.57 -4.01 17.07
N ASP A 166 -10.07 -2.77 17.10
CA ASP A 166 -11.45 -2.44 17.48
C ASP A 166 -12.47 -2.74 16.36
N LEU A 167 -12.01 -3.35 15.26
CA LEU A 167 -12.78 -3.66 14.06
C LEU A 167 -13.27 -2.44 13.28
N SER A 168 -12.79 -1.24 13.61
CA SER A 168 -13.03 -0.05 12.80
C SER A 168 -12.24 -0.09 11.49
N LEU A 169 -12.74 0.61 10.48
CA LEU A 169 -12.10 0.74 9.17
C LEU A 169 -11.75 2.19 8.90
N THR A 170 -10.50 2.43 8.52
CA THR A 170 -10.02 3.76 8.12
C THR A 170 -9.47 3.70 6.69
N ALA A 171 -9.95 4.56 5.80
CA ALA A 171 -9.41 4.65 4.44
C ALA A 171 -8.12 5.48 4.38
N VAL A 172 -7.22 5.10 3.50
CA VAL A 172 -6.00 5.85 3.18
C VAL A 172 -5.81 5.90 1.66
N PRO A 173 -5.70 7.09 1.04
CA PRO A 173 -5.95 8.41 1.62
C PRO A 173 -7.37 8.58 2.16
N ALA A 174 -7.55 9.42 3.19
CA ALA A 174 -8.86 9.69 3.81
C ALA A 174 -9.62 10.84 3.14
N ASP A 175 -9.54 10.94 1.80
CA ASP A 175 -10.27 11.96 1.05
C ASP A 175 -11.69 11.49 0.70
N ALA A 176 -12.63 12.44 0.65
CA ALA A 176 -14.05 12.14 0.45
C ALA A 176 -14.35 11.39 -0.86
N GLN A 177 -13.53 11.56 -1.90
CA GLN A 177 -13.74 10.87 -3.17
C GLN A 177 -13.28 9.41 -3.10
N THR A 178 -12.13 9.15 -2.48
CA THR A 178 -11.65 7.79 -2.18
C THR A 178 -12.68 7.05 -1.33
N ASP A 179 -13.20 7.68 -0.28
CA ASP A 179 -14.25 7.10 0.57
C ASP A 179 -15.53 6.77 -0.21
N ALA A 180 -16.03 7.72 -1.01
CA ALA A 180 -17.22 7.50 -1.84
C ALA A 180 -17.01 6.36 -2.85
N LEU A 181 -15.82 6.26 -3.44
CA LEU A 181 -15.47 5.22 -4.38
C LEU A 181 -15.39 3.84 -3.72
N ILE A 182 -14.74 3.74 -2.55
CA ILE A 182 -14.67 2.50 -1.77
C ILE A 182 -16.08 2.04 -1.39
N ARG A 183 -16.93 2.94 -0.88
CA ARG A 183 -18.33 2.61 -0.55
C ARG A 183 -19.08 2.07 -1.77
N LYS A 184 -18.95 2.74 -2.91
CA LYS A 184 -19.56 2.30 -4.18
C LYS A 184 -19.05 0.92 -4.62
N GLN A 185 -17.77 0.60 -4.42
CA GLN A 185 -17.19 -0.71 -4.73
C GLN A 185 -17.73 -1.80 -3.80
N LEU A 186 -17.80 -1.52 -2.50
CA LEU A 186 -18.34 -2.46 -1.51
C LEU A 186 -19.80 -2.80 -1.82
N HIS A 187 -20.61 -1.82 -2.23
CA HIS A 187 -21.99 -2.03 -2.66
C HIS A 187 -22.12 -2.90 -3.92
N LYS A 188 -21.18 -2.81 -4.86
CA LYS A 188 -21.21 -3.53 -6.13
C LYS A 188 -20.63 -4.94 -6.05
N THR A 189 -20.00 -5.30 -4.95
CA THR A 189 -19.39 -6.62 -4.78
C THR A 189 -20.48 -7.59 -4.28
N PRO A 190 -20.99 -8.52 -5.13
CA PRO A 190 -22.23 -9.26 -4.82
C PRO A 190 -22.19 -10.05 -3.51
N ASN A 191 -21.01 -10.55 -3.15
CA ASN A 191 -20.79 -11.30 -1.92
C ASN A 191 -20.21 -10.42 -0.79
N GLY A 192 -19.83 -9.18 -1.08
CA GLY A 192 -19.03 -8.32 -0.21
C GLY A 192 -17.53 -8.58 -0.31
N LEU A 193 -16.75 -7.75 0.38
CA LEU A 193 -15.30 -7.93 0.57
C LEU A 193 -15.08 -8.63 1.91
N TYR A 194 -14.30 -9.71 1.91
CA TYR A 194 -13.91 -10.42 3.12
C TYR A 194 -12.42 -10.32 3.35
N THR A 195 -12.04 -10.31 4.61
CA THR A 195 -10.65 -10.39 5.02
C THR A 195 -10.48 -11.37 6.17
N HIS A 196 -9.29 -11.92 6.30
CA HIS A 196 -8.98 -12.93 7.30
C HIS A 196 -7.79 -12.50 8.14
N ALA A 197 -7.89 -12.72 9.45
CA ALA A 197 -6.79 -12.53 10.37
C ALA A 197 -6.49 -13.85 11.08
N ILE A 198 -5.20 -14.14 11.25
CA ILE A 198 -4.73 -15.32 11.97
C ILE A 198 -4.17 -14.84 13.31
N ASP A 199 -4.86 -15.19 14.39
CA ASP A 199 -4.33 -15.04 15.73
C ASP A 199 -3.50 -16.29 16.07
N ARG A 200 -2.18 -16.13 16.07
CA ARG A 200 -1.23 -17.20 16.37
C ARG A 200 -1.14 -17.52 17.86
N VAL A 201 -1.47 -16.57 18.73
CA VAL A 201 -1.45 -16.77 20.18
C VAL A 201 -2.66 -17.58 20.59
N ALA A 202 -3.83 -17.24 20.07
CA ALA A 202 -5.07 -17.97 20.31
C ALA A 202 -5.26 -19.20 19.39
N ASN A 203 -4.35 -19.44 18.44
CA ASN A 203 -4.50 -20.48 17.40
C ASN A 203 -5.85 -20.43 16.66
N LYS A 204 -6.29 -19.22 16.29
CA LYS A 204 -7.60 -18.95 15.70
C LYS A 204 -7.47 -18.28 14.34
N VAL A 205 -8.37 -18.62 13.43
CA VAL A 205 -8.60 -17.89 12.18
C VAL A 205 -9.93 -17.17 12.29
N GLU A 206 -9.94 -15.87 12.02
CA GLU A 206 -11.14 -15.05 12.00
C GLU A 206 -11.41 -14.55 10.57
N SER A 207 -12.70 -14.41 10.25
CA SER A 207 -13.18 -13.90 8.97
C SER A 207 -14.04 -12.68 9.22
N PHE A 208 -13.73 -11.58 8.55
CA PHE A 208 -14.43 -10.30 8.66
C PHE A 208 -15.06 -9.97 7.32
N ARG A 209 -16.33 -9.59 7.34
CA ARG A 209 -16.98 -8.98 6.18
C ARG A 209 -16.84 -7.47 6.29
N VAL A 210 -16.21 -6.85 5.30
CA VAL A 210 -16.16 -5.40 5.17
C VAL A 210 -17.53 -4.92 4.72
N ALA A 211 -18.13 -4.03 5.51
CA ALA A 211 -19.46 -3.48 5.26
C ALA A 211 -19.47 -1.97 5.51
N VAL A 212 -20.36 -1.28 4.80
CA VAL A 212 -20.68 0.13 5.04
C VAL A 212 -21.69 0.19 6.18
N ASP A 213 -21.50 1.08 7.15
CA ASP A 213 -22.46 1.31 8.23
C ASP A 213 -23.86 1.63 7.68
N PRO A 214 -24.90 0.81 7.99
CA PRO A 214 -26.26 1.05 7.53
C PRO A 214 -26.83 2.41 7.95
N GLN A 215 -26.42 2.95 9.10
CA GLN A 215 -26.92 4.24 9.59
C GLN A 215 -26.42 5.39 8.72
N GLN A 216 -25.18 5.31 8.24
CA GLN A 216 -24.62 6.30 7.32
C GLN A 216 -25.30 6.26 5.93
N GLN A 217 -25.76 5.08 5.49
CA GLN A 217 -26.51 4.97 4.23
C GLN A 217 -27.88 5.66 4.30
N GLN A 218 -28.60 5.52 5.41
CA GLN A 218 -29.91 6.15 5.57
C GLN A 218 -29.80 7.68 5.59
N GLN A 219 -28.77 8.24 6.23
CA GLN A 219 -28.53 9.68 6.23
C GLN A 219 -28.19 10.23 4.84
N GLN A 220 -27.45 9.50 4.01
CA GLN A 220 -27.13 9.93 2.65
C GLN A 220 -28.36 9.90 1.72
N GLN A 221 -29.24 8.91 1.87
CA GLN A 221 -30.47 8.84 1.08
C GLN A 221 -31.43 10.00 1.42
N GLN A 222 -31.44 10.46 2.67
CA GLN A 222 -32.24 11.62 3.09
C GLN A 222 -31.71 12.96 2.58
N GLN A 223 -30.44 13.06 2.17
CA GLN A 223 -29.85 14.30 1.63
C GLN A 223 -29.95 14.41 0.10
N GLN A 224 -30.38 13.34 -0.60
CA GLN A 224 -30.49 13.29 -2.06
C GLN A 224 -31.94 13.33 -2.57
N GLY A 225 -32.93 13.36 -1.66
CA GLY A 225 -34.36 13.55 -1.97
C GLY A 225 -34.82 14.95 -1.62
#